data_AF-A0A8A1V3W8-F1
#
_entry.id   AF-A0A8A1V3W8-F1
#
_cell.length_a   1.000
_cell.length_b   1.000
_cell.length_c   1.000
_cell.angle_alpha   90.00
_cell.angle_beta   90.00
_cell.angle_gamma   90.00
#
_symmetry.space_group_name_H-M   'P 1'
#
loop_
_entity.id
_entity.type
_entity.pdbx_description
1 polymer ?
#
loop_
_entity_poly.entity_id
_entity_poly.type
_entity_poly.pdbx_seq_one_letter_code
_entity_poly.pdbx_strand_id
1 'polypeptide(L)'
;MATVLEPQKATTADPVTGPPRDVRTMVPAGLFAKQVGLLMRDYPYDSVMAARVLGQGYAYLLTAMAHRGERLGLAPSRLVDIGVHTIILDTVAYAELCQQYNGGRFLHHVPKVEMKNDGSVLRTAQLVAADGWDLDLPLWEDAADCGPCHHGNDSH
;
A
#
# COMPACT_ATOMS: atom_id res chain seq x y z
N MET A 1 43.03 -7.70 27.07
CA MET A 1 41.83 -7.04 27.62
C MET A 1 40.85 -6.85 26.47
N ALA A 2 39.72 -7.55 26.50
CA ALA A 2 38.71 -7.50 25.44
C ALA A 2 37.64 -6.47 25.82
N THR A 3 37.44 -5.47 24.96
CA THR A 3 36.35 -4.48 25.10
C THR A 3 35.07 -5.12 24.58
N VAL A 4 34.07 -5.25 25.45
CA VAL A 4 32.71 -5.67 25.10
C VAL A 4 31.99 -4.44 24.52
N LEU A 5 31.54 -4.52 23.27
CA LEU A 5 30.61 -3.54 22.69
C LEU A 5 29.20 -3.82 23.25
N GLU A 6 28.60 -2.82 23.88
CA GLU A 6 27.18 -2.86 24.28
C GLU A 6 26.26 -2.71 23.07
N PRO A 7 25.09 -3.39 23.03
CA PRO A 7 24.16 -3.28 21.93
C PRO A 7 23.41 -1.95 21.98
N GLN A 8 23.39 -1.23 20.86
CA GLN A 8 22.68 0.02 20.73
C GLN A 8 21.17 -0.24 20.68
N LYS A 9 20.45 0.35 21.64
CA LYS A 9 18.99 0.23 21.81
C LYS A 9 18.29 0.82 20.59
N ALA A 10 17.40 0.03 19.96
CA ALA A 10 16.57 0.48 18.85
C ALA A 10 15.71 1.67 19.28
N THR A 11 15.82 2.78 18.57
CA THR A 11 14.99 3.96 18.75
C THR A 11 13.58 3.64 18.26
N THR A 12 12.62 3.54 19.19
CA THR A 12 11.20 3.54 18.87
C THR A 12 10.85 4.88 18.23
N ALA A 13 10.40 4.87 16.98
CA ALA A 13 9.88 6.08 16.33
C ALA A 13 8.68 6.60 17.11
N ASP A 14 8.68 7.89 17.43
CA ASP A 14 7.54 8.56 18.07
C ASP A 14 6.29 8.46 17.17
N PRO A 15 5.08 8.36 17.76
CA PRO A 15 3.85 8.40 16.97
C PRO A 15 3.75 9.75 16.25
N VAL A 16 3.47 9.71 14.94
CA VAL A 16 3.24 10.91 14.13
C VAL A 16 2.04 11.68 14.71
N THR A 17 2.27 12.79 15.40
CA THR A 17 1.23 13.59 16.09
C THR A 17 0.52 14.59 15.17
N GLY A 18 0.20 14.19 13.95
CA GLY A 18 -0.52 15.01 12.96
C GLY A 18 -1.82 14.34 12.49
N PRO A 19 -2.77 15.09 11.90
CA PRO A 19 -3.92 14.48 11.24
C PRO A 19 -3.43 13.52 10.13
N PRO A 20 -4.12 12.39 9.90
CA PRO A 20 -3.74 11.47 8.83
C PRO A 20 -3.66 12.17 7.47
N ARG A 21 -2.66 11.80 6.67
CA ARG A 21 -2.42 12.31 5.33
C ARG A 21 -3.45 11.72 4.38
N ASP A 22 -4.11 12.59 3.62
CA ASP A 22 -4.99 12.18 2.53
C ASP A 22 -4.17 11.96 1.25
N VAL A 23 -4.24 10.74 0.69
CA VAL A 23 -3.59 10.38 -0.58
C VAL A 23 -4.05 11.24 -1.76
N ARG A 24 -5.23 11.87 -1.69
CA ARG A 24 -5.71 12.82 -2.70
C ARG A 24 -4.82 14.04 -2.85
N THR A 25 -3.99 14.34 -1.85
CA THR A 25 -2.97 15.39 -1.93
C THR A 25 -1.74 14.99 -2.74
N MET A 26 -1.57 13.68 -3.01
CA MET A 26 -0.43 13.11 -3.72
C MET A 26 -0.71 12.84 -5.21
N VAL A 27 -1.99 12.89 -5.60
CA VAL A 27 -2.48 12.47 -6.92
C VAL A 27 -3.27 13.62 -7.55
N PRO A 28 -3.04 13.95 -8.85
CA PRO A 28 -3.85 14.96 -9.53
C PRO A 28 -5.35 14.63 -9.46
N ALA A 29 -6.17 15.63 -9.11
CA ALA A 29 -7.61 15.43 -8.89
C ALA A 29 -8.34 14.80 -10.09
N GLY A 30 -7.96 15.19 -11.32
CA GLY A 30 -8.52 14.60 -12.55
C GLY A 30 -8.16 13.13 -12.75
N LEU A 31 -6.94 12.73 -12.39
CA LEU A 31 -6.50 11.33 -12.43
C LEU A 31 -7.27 10.49 -11.40
N PHE A 32 -7.37 10.99 -10.16
CA PHE A 32 -8.14 10.33 -9.11
C PHE A 32 -9.60 10.13 -9.52
N ALA A 33 -10.25 11.18 -10.04
CA ALA A 33 -11.63 11.09 -10.53
C ALA A 33 -11.79 10.09 -11.68
N LYS A 34 -10.83 10.06 -12.62
CA LYS A 34 -10.82 9.07 -13.71
C LYS A 34 -10.80 7.64 -13.15
N GLN A 35 -9.90 7.34 -12.22
CA GLN A 35 -9.76 6.00 -11.65
C GLN A 35 -10.93 5.60 -10.73
N VAL A 36 -11.56 6.54 -10.03
CA VAL A 36 -12.85 6.31 -9.36
C VAL A 36 -13.90 5.87 -10.39
N GLY A 37 -13.98 6.56 -11.53
CA GLY A 37 -14.88 6.18 -12.62
C GLY A 37 -14.59 4.79 -13.19
N LEU A 38 -13.32 4.39 -13.29
CA LEU A 38 -12.93 3.03 -13.70
C LEU A 38 -13.40 1.97 -12.70
N LEU A 39 -13.21 2.20 -11.39
CA LEU A 39 -13.72 1.30 -10.36
C LEU A 39 -15.24 1.15 -10.42
N MET A 40 -15.97 2.25 -10.58
CA MET A 40 -17.44 2.20 -10.70
C MET A 40 -17.91 1.49 -11.97
N ARG A 41 -17.12 1.51 -13.05
CA ARG A 41 -17.42 0.79 -14.29
C ARG A 41 -17.25 -0.71 -14.12
N ASP A 42 -16.17 -1.12 -13.45
CA ASP A 42 -15.73 -2.52 -13.40
C ASP A 42 -16.28 -3.29 -12.18
N TYR A 43 -16.69 -2.57 -11.14
CA TYR A 43 -17.20 -3.13 -9.89
C TYR A 43 -18.54 -2.47 -9.50
N PRO A 44 -19.42 -3.17 -8.76
CA PRO A 44 -20.71 -2.65 -8.32
C PRO A 44 -20.56 -1.65 -7.15
N TYR A 45 -19.70 -0.65 -7.31
CA TYR A 45 -19.42 0.39 -6.34
C TYR A 45 -20.12 1.69 -6.71
N ASP A 46 -20.63 2.39 -5.71
CA ASP A 46 -20.92 3.80 -5.84
C ASP A 46 -19.62 4.64 -5.77
N SER A 47 -19.73 5.94 -6.00
CA SER A 47 -18.57 6.84 -5.99
C SER A 47 -17.89 6.94 -4.62
N VAL A 48 -18.62 6.68 -3.53
CA VAL A 48 -18.08 6.73 -2.17
C VAL A 48 -17.20 5.52 -1.93
N MET A 49 -17.71 4.31 -2.17
CA MET A 49 -16.95 3.07 -2.02
C MET A 49 -15.75 3.02 -2.97
N ALA A 50 -15.94 3.41 -4.24
CA ALA A 50 -14.85 3.46 -5.21
C ALA A 50 -13.72 4.42 -4.78
N ALA A 51 -14.06 5.60 -4.24
CA ALA A 51 -13.07 6.54 -3.75
C ALA A 51 -12.34 6.05 -2.49
N ARG A 52 -13.03 5.33 -1.59
CA ARG A 52 -12.42 4.71 -0.39
C ARG A 52 -11.43 3.61 -0.79
N VAL A 53 -11.85 2.69 -1.66
CA VAL A 53 -11.00 1.60 -2.20
C VAL A 53 -9.78 2.15 -2.94
N LEU A 54 -9.98 3.12 -3.84
CA LEU A 54 -8.87 3.75 -4.56
C LEU A 54 -7.89 4.42 -3.61
N GLY A 55 -8.40 5.10 -2.57
CA GLY A 55 -7.59 5.76 -1.57
C GLY A 55 -6.66 4.78 -0.84
N GLN A 56 -7.20 3.67 -0.35
CA GLN A 56 -6.41 2.65 0.33
C GLN A 56 -5.41 1.95 -0.62
N GLY A 57 -5.76 1.78 -1.91
CA GLY A 57 -4.84 1.27 -2.93
C GLY A 57 -3.62 2.18 -3.13
N TYR A 58 -3.82 3.49 -3.22
CA TYR A 58 -2.71 4.46 -3.27
C TYR A 58 -1.88 4.44 -1.99
N ALA A 59 -2.52 4.40 -0.81
CA ALA A 59 -1.82 4.35 0.47
C ALA A 59 -0.90 3.11 0.55
N TYR A 60 -1.41 1.95 0.14
CA TYR A 60 -0.61 0.72 0.04
C TYR A 60 0.59 0.88 -0.91
N LEU A 61 0.37 1.36 -2.14
CA LEU A 61 1.45 1.50 -3.12
C LEU A 61 2.54 2.48 -2.67
N LEU A 62 2.15 3.63 -2.11
CA LEU A 62 3.09 4.61 -1.59
C LEU A 62 3.90 4.05 -0.42
N THR A 63 3.26 3.31 0.48
CA THR A 63 3.93 2.60 1.60
C THR A 63 4.92 1.56 1.06
N ALA A 64 4.51 0.75 0.08
CA ALA A 64 5.37 -0.27 -0.53
C ALA A 64 6.59 0.34 -1.24
N MET A 65 6.44 1.50 -1.88
CA MET A 65 7.55 2.23 -2.50
C MET A 65 8.48 2.83 -1.45
N ALA A 66 7.94 3.39 -0.37
CA ALA A 66 8.72 3.99 0.72
C ALA A 66 9.60 2.97 1.45
N HIS A 67 9.08 1.75 1.66
CA HIS A 67 9.77 0.66 2.35
C HIS A 67 10.46 -0.35 1.41
N ARG A 68 10.70 0.04 0.16
CA ARG A 68 11.39 -0.82 -0.80
C ARG A 68 12.77 -1.25 -0.27
N GLY A 69 13.09 -2.53 -0.37
CA GLY A 69 14.36 -3.11 0.07
C GLY A 69 14.35 -3.64 1.49
N GLU A 70 13.33 -3.31 2.30
CA GLU A 70 13.20 -3.77 3.68
C GLU A 70 12.62 -5.19 3.79
N ARG A 71 12.11 -5.75 2.68
CA ARG A 71 11.65 -7.15 2.59
C ARG A 71 10.53 -7.51 3.59
N LEU A 72 9.65 -6.54 3.88
CA LEU A 72 8.59 -6.68 4.90
C LEU A 72 7.46 -7.65 4.50
N GLY A 73 7.38 -8.06 3.23
CA GLY A 73 6.35 -9.00 2.76
C GLY A 73 4.93 -8.43 2.83
N LEU A 74 4.80 -7.15 2.46
CA LEU A 74 3.55 -6.38 2.49
C LEU A 74 2.47 -7.06 1.63
N ALA A 75 1.23 -7.03 2.10
CA ALA A 75 0.09 -7.59 1.38
C ALA A 75 -1.16 -6.73 1.60
N PRO A 76 -1.90 -6.37 0.55
CA PRO A 76 -3.20 -5.74 0.70
C PRO A 76 -4.28 -6.76 1.11
N SER A 77 -5.41 -6.28 1.62
CA SER A 77 -6.63 -7.09 1.68
C SER A 77 -7.24 -7.25 0.28
N ARG A 78 -8.27 -8.09 0.13
CA ARG A 78 -8.99 -8.27 -1.13
C ARG A 78 -9.53 -6.96 -1.72
N LEU A 79 -10.17 -6.13 -0.90
CA LEU A 79 -10.75 -4.86 -1.37
C LEU A 79 -9.68 -3.85 -1.72
N VAL A 80 -8.59 -3.79 -0.96
CA VAL A 80 -7.47 -2.88 -1.25
C VAL A 80 -6.76 -3.29 -2.53
N ASP A 81 -6.59 -4.60 -2.77
CA ASP A 81 -5.97 -5.15 -3.98
C ASP A 81 -6.71 -4.74 -5.26
N ILE A 82 -8.05 -4.68 -5.22
CA ILE A 82 -8.87 -4.13 -6.33
C ILE A 82 -8.49 -2.67 -6.64
N GLY A 83 -8.26 -1.85 -5.60
CA GLY A 83 -7.79 -0.48 -5.76
C GLY A 83 -6.40 -0.44 -6.36
N VAL A 84 -5.49 -1.30 -5.89
CA VAL A 84 -4.13 -1.39 -6.41
C VAL A 84 -4.12 -1.81 -7.88
N HIS A 85 -4.88 -2.84 -8.28
CA HIS A 85 -5.00 -3.26 -9.68
C HIS A 85 -5.54 -2.14 -10.56
N THR A 86 -6.55 -1.40 -10.09
CA THR A 86 -7.07 -0.25 -10.84
C THR A 86 -5.97 0.76 -11.16
N ILE A 87 -5.11 1.07 -10.19
CA ILE A 87 -4.02 2.02 -10.36
C ILE A 87 -2.98 1.48 -11.34
N ILE A 88 -2.58 0.21 -11.19
CA ILE A 88 -1.55 -0.43 -12.02
C ILE A 88 -1.99 -0.57 -13.48
N LEU A 89 -3.28 -0.85 -13.72
CA LEU A 89 -3.82 -1.01 -15.07
C LEU A 89 -3.82 0.30 -15.88
N ASP A 90 -3.82 1.47 -15.22
CA ASP A 90 -3.53 2.76 -15.83
C ASP A 90 -2.01 2.96 -15.97
N THR A 91 -1.39 2.12 -16.80
CA THR A 91 0.07 1.92 -16.84
C THR A 91 0.90 3.17 -17.04
N VAL A 92 0.37 4.18 -17.76
CA VAL A 92 1.03 5.50 -17.91
C VAL A 92 1.10 6.20 -16.56
N ALA A 93 -0.03 6.36 -15.89
CA ALA A 93 -0.09 6.98 -14.56
C ALA A 93 0.70 6.19 -13.52
N TYR A 94 0.69 4.85 -13.61
CA TYR A 94 1.45 4.01 -12.69
C TYR A 94 2.96 4.13 -12.87
N ALA A 95 3.44 4.23 -14.12
CA ALA A 95 4.84 4.49 -14.40
C ALA A 95 5.28 5.86 -13.87
N GLU A 96 4.44 6.90 -14.02
CA GLU A 96 4.68 8.23 -13.46
C GLU A 96 4.70 8.21 -11.92
N LEU A 97 3.78 7.48 -11.28
CA LEU A 97 3.76 7.29 -9.83
C LEU A 97 5.07 6.65 -9.34
N CYS A 98 5.51 5.58 -9.99
CA CYS A 98 6.78 4.92 -9.72
C CYS A 98 7.98 5.85 -9.92
N GLN A 99 7.95 6.64 -11.01
CA GLN A 99 9.00 7.62 -11.30
C GLN A 99 9.13 8.64 -10.16
N GLN A 100 8.00 9.12 -9.65
CA GLN A 100 7.94 10.14 -8.62
C GLN A 100 8.28 9.62 -7.22
N TYR A 101 7.75 8.45 -6.84
CA TYR A 101 7.76 7.99 -5.43
C TYR A 101 8.64 6.75 -5.18
N ASN A 102 9.11 6.05 -6.21
CA ASN A 102 9.97 4.87 -6.08
C ASN A 102 11.40 5.12 -6.62
N GLY A 103 11.85 6.38 -6.62
CA GLY A 103 13.19 6.75 -7.08
C GLY A 103 13.47 6.35 -8.53
N GLY A 104 12.49 6.49 -9.42
CA GLY A 104 12.60 6.12 -10.83
C GLY A 104 12.44 4.63 -11.15
N ARG A 105 12.31 3.76 -10.13
CA ARG A 105 12.19 2.30 -10.36
C ARG A 105 10.73 1.89 -10.52
N PHE A 106 10.46 0.96 -11.40
CA PHE A 106 9.12 0.37 -11.53
C PHE A 106 8.85 -0.60 -10.35
N LEU A 107 7.71 -0.45 -9.69
CA LEU A 107 7.24 -1.43 -8.71
C LEU A 107 6.51 -2.56 -9.46
N HIS A 108 7.22 -3.65 -9.71
CA HIS A 108 6.64 -4.79 -10.43
C HIS A 108 5.54 -5.45 -9.62
N HIS A 109 4.39 -5.67 -10.27
CA HIS A 109 3.35 -6.54 -9.75
C HIS A 109 3.64 -7.99 -10.15
N VAL A 110 3.76 -8.89 -9.18
CA VAL A 110 4.11 -10.32 -9.40
C VAL A 110 3.16 -11.20 -8.59
N PRO A 111 1.92 -11.42 -9.08
CA PRO A 111 0.95 -12.21 -8.36
C PRO A 111 1.34 -13.69 -8.33
N LYS A 112 1.02 -14.36 -7.23
CA LYS A 112 1.03 -15.83 -7.10
C LYS A 112 -0.37 -16.41 -7.23
N VAL A 113 -0.43 -17.71 -7.50
CA VAL A 113 -1.68 -18.48 -7.54
C VAL A 113 -2.21 -18.75 -6.13
N GLU A 114 -1.32 -19.09 -5.19
CA GLU A 114 -1.69 -19.38 -3.81
C GLU A 114 -1.82 -18.09 -2.99
N MET A 115 -2.93 -17.99 -2.26
CA MET A 115 -3.16 -16.93 -1.28
C MET A 115 -2.56 -17.34 0.07
N LYS A 116 -2.13 -16.36 0.87
CA LYS A 116 -1.70 -16.58 2.25
C LYS A 116 -2.63 -15.88 3.23
N ASN A 117 -2.74 -16.46 4.42
CA ASN A 117 -3.38 -15.86 5.59
C ASN A 117 -2.41 -15.99 6.78
N ASP A 118 -1.34 -15.20 6.75
CA ASP A 118 -0.24 -15.19 7.74
C ASP A 118 -0.24 -13.90 8.59
N GLY A 119 -1.38 -13.19 8.60
CA GLY A 119 -1.52 -11.89 9.25
C GLY A 119 -0.76 -10.73 8.58
N SER A 120 -0.18 -10.92 7.37
CA SER A 120 0.52 -9.84 6.66
C SER A 120 -0.38 -8.66 6.33
N VAL A 121 -1.67 -8.89 6.07
CA VAL A 121 -2.62 -7.82 5.72
C VAL A 121 -2.74 -6.82 6.85
N LEU A 122 -3.00 -7.28 8.07
CA LEU A 122 -3.13 -6.39 9.23
C LEU A 122 -1.80 -5.71 9.58
N ARG A 123 -0.67 -6.42 9.47
CA ARG A 123 0.66 -5.82 9.62
C ARG A 123 0.92 -4.72 8.59
N THR A 124 0.46 -4.91 7.36
CA THR A 124 0.55 -3.91 6.29
C THR A 124 -0.34 -2.70 6.59
N ALA A 125 -1.59 -2.92 7.03
CA ALA A 125 -2.48 -1.84 7.45
C ALA A 125 -1.88 -0.98 8.57
N GLN A 126 -1.24 -1.62 9.57
CA GLN A 126 -0.53 -0.94 10.64
C GLN A 126 0.64 -0.11 10.13
N LEU A 127 1.40 -0.63 9.15
CA LEU A 127 2.50 0.12 8.53
C LEU A 127 1.98 1.32 7.73
N VAL A 128 0.91 1.15 6.95
CA VAL A 128 0.24 2.25 6.24
C VAL A 128 -0.16 3.37 7.20
N ALA A 129 -0.74 3.02 8.35
CA ALA A 129 -1.07 4.00 9.40
C ALA A 129 0.18 4.63 10.04
N ALA A 130 1.24 3.85 10.25
CA ALA A 130 2.51 4.35 10.80
C ALA A 130 3.22 5.34 9.86
N ASP A 131 3.06 5.18 8.54
CA ASP A 131 3.49 6.13 7.51
C ASP A 131 2.64 7.43 7.49
N GLY A 132 1.63 7.48 8.36
CA GLY A 132 0.76 8.63 8.57
C GLY A 132 -0.37 8.74 7.55
N TRP A 133 -0.68 7.69 6.78
CA TRP A 133 -1.82 7.70 5.86
C TRP A 133 -3.15 7.50 6.60
N ASP A 134 -4.22 8.05 6.06
CA ASP A 134 -5.57 7.74 6.51
C ASP A 134 -5.90 6.25 6.26
N LEU A 135 -6.27 5.55 7.32
CA LEU A 135 -6.54 4.11 7.29
C LEU A 135 -8.04 3.83 7.45
N ASP A 136 -8.65 3.31 6.39
CA ASP A 136 -10.03 2.83 6.41
C ASP A 136 -10.05 1.36 6.84
N LEU A 137 -9.92 1.12 8.15
CA LEU A 137 -9.75 -0.22 8.72
C LEU A 137 -10.77 -1.27 8.23
N PRO A 138 -12.08 -0.97 8.07
CA PRO A 138 -13.05 -1.90 7.49
C PRO A 138 -12.68 -2.46 6.10
N LEU A 139 -11.90 -1.73 5.30
CA LEU A 139 -11.42 -2.22 4.01
C LEU A 139 -10.25 -3.20 4.14
N TRP A 140 -9.60 -3.26 5.30
CA TRP A 140 -8.47 -4.15 5.59
C TRP A 140 -8.84 -5.40 6.39
N GLU A 141 -10.04 -5.44 6.99
CA GLU A 141 -10.49 -6.50 7.91
C GLU A 141 -10.76 -7.86 7.23
N ASP A 142 -10.95 -7.92 5.91
CA ASP A 142 -11.06 -9.18 5.12
C ASP A 142 -9.69 -9.85 4.86
N ALA A 143 -8.83 -9.83 5.89
CA ALA A 143 -7.47 -10.33 5.88
C ALA A 143 -7.38 -11.88 5.82
N ALA A 144 -8.51 -12.58 5.93
CA ALA A 144 -8.55 -14.02 6.16
C ALA A 144 -8.24 -14.87 4.91
N ASP A 145 -8.36 -14.33 3.70
CA ASP A 145 -8.15 -15.11 2.46
C ASP A 145 -7.55 -14.28 1.30
N CYS A 146 -6.62 -13.36 1.55
CA CYS A 146 -6.02 -12.60 0.45
C CYS A 146 -4.56 -12.18 0.68
N GLY A 147 -3.71 -12.51 -0.31
CA GLY A 147 -2.38 -11.91 -0.50
C GLY A 147 -1.38 -12.88 -1.12
N PRO A 148 -1.24 -12.94 -2.45
CA PRO A 148 -0.27 -13.81 -3.08
C PRO A 148 1.09 -13.09 -3.20
N CYS A 149 1.84 -12.95 -2.10
CA CYS A 149 3.13 -12.24 -2.11
C CYS A 149 4.29 -13.15 -1.62
N HIS A 150 5.44 -13.06 -2.30
CA HIS A 150 6.67 -13.78 -1.97
C HIS A 150 7.27 -13.27 -0.66
N HIS A 151 7.68 -14.14 0.27
CA HIS A 151 8.56 -13.72 1.36
C HIS A 151 9.86 -13.18 0.76
N GLY A 152 10.27 -11.97 1.17
CA GLY A 152 11.61 -11.44 0.91
C GLY A 152 11.84 -10.68 -0.41
N ASN A 153 10.81 -10.30 -1.16
CA ASN A 153 10.96 -9.55 -2.42
C ASN A 153 10.23 -8.19 -2.38
N ASP A 154 10.69 -7.25 -3.23
CA ASP A 154 10.19 -5.88 -3.41
C ASP A 154 9.05 -5.76 -4.43
N SER A 155 8.40 -6.88 -4.79
CA SER A 155 7.27 -6.89 -5.71
C SER A 155 5.97 -6.73 -4.94
N HIS A 156 5.01 -6.04 -5.54
CA HIS A 156 3.63 -6.03 -5.09
C HIS A 156 2.91 -7.28 -5.60
#